data_AF-A0A4U1ANY0-F1
#
_entry.id   AF-A0A4U1ANY0-F1
#
_cell.length_a   1.000
_cell.length_b   1.000
_cell.length_c   1.000
_cell.angle_alpha   90.00
_cell.angle_beta   90.00
_cell.angle_gamma   90.00
#
_symmetry.space_group_name_H-M   'P 1'
#
loop_
_entity.id
_entity.type
_entity.pdbx_description
1 polymer ?
#
loop_
_entity_poly.entity_id
_entity_poly.type
_entity_poly.pdbx_seq_one_letter_code
_entity_poly.pdbx_strand_id
1 'polypeptide(L)'
;MRHTIFVIFGILLLPACFTAYPANAEDVVKIDLRSAVEQALNNNLNLQLRREDVNSAEGAVLSAEGAFDIVIDAGANVQSQELTPIISGGAEKEDTGQWQAEASKTFTTGTSLSLSWNNSSLNTDAYGILLDPSYNSGLTLGLRQPLLKGFGQEVQTSLLQSSQKQREAASYQVTSEAANLAADVKIAYWNLVFARQNIDVQKLSLSLARKLLKETETKISAGRLAEVEIFQPQSEVARREELLIAAEQAIGTAEDALKILLNSDQWLTTFQPTDQPTTEPVSLDLRTIVNNAITNRPDIKAADLLIEAAQFAEKKAKDDIRPDLSLVGGVGLAGTSDTYGDSIDNSVRNPDNLWQVGVTFSMPLENRIAKGNYQQAKASHYRAKTNAEILRQQIRKSARTTVRDVQLAIKALDATRKTSLASSKALEAEQAKFGAGRSTTLDVLTAQTAYAQALSQENQTKVNYANTLAELDRIQGLITFASSR
;
A
#
# COMPACT_ATOMS: atom_id res chain seq x y z
N MET A 1 -4.16 -76.20 -1.94
CA MET A 1 -4.58 -75.05 -2.76
C MET A 1 -3.55 -73.94 -2.63
N ARG A 2 -2.69 -73.81 -3.64
CA ARG A 2 -1.69 -72.77 -3.86
C ARG A 2 -1.58 -72.71 -5.39
N HIS A 3 -1.80 -71.57 -6.03
CA HIS A 3 -1.21 -71.18 -7.32
C HIS A 3 -1.61 -69.74 -7.71
N THR A 4 -0.59 -68.87 -7.68
CA THR A 4 -0.19 -67.86 -8.69
C THR A 4 -1.16 -67.46 -9.81
N ILE A 5 -1.36 -66.14 -9.99
CA ILE A 5 -1.59 -65.49 -11.30
C ILE A 5 -0.84 -64.14 -11.38
N PHE A 6 -0.05 -64.02 -12.45
CA PHE A 6 0.68 -62.86 -12.98
C PHE A 6 -0.27 -61.81 -13.58
N VAL A 7 0.07 -60.51 -13.50
CA VAL A 7 -0.45 -59.50 -14.45
C VAL A 7 0.71 -58.68 -15.01
N ILE A 8 0.71 -58.57 -16.32
CA ILE A 8 1.76 -58.13 -17.24
C ILE A 8 1.73 -56.60 -17.41
N PHE A 9 2.89 -55.95 -17.31
CA PHE A 9 3.10 -54.56 -17.73
C PHE A 9 3.37 -54.52 -19.25
N GLY A 10 2.46 -53.94 -20.02
CA GLY A 10 2.64 -53.64 -21.44
C GLY A 10 3.23 -52.24 -21.62
N ILE A 11 4.49 -52.16 -22.02
CA ILE A 11 5.17 -50.93 -22.43
C ILE A 11 4.87 -50.70 -23.91
N LEU A 12 4.17 -49.61 -24.22
CA LEU A 12 3.81 -49.19 -25.58
C LEU A 12 4.82 -48.12 -26.03
N LEU A 13 5.75 -48.53 -26.90
CA LEU A 13 6.74 -47.67 -27.56
C LEU A 13 6.06 -46.89 -28.70
N LEU A 14 5.82 -45.60 -28.49
CA LEU A 14 5.48 -44.63 -29.54
C LEU A 14 6.77 -44.01 -30.10
N PRO A 15 6.96 -43.94 -31.44
CA PRO A 15 8.10 -43.26 -32.02
C PRO A 15 7.95 -41.74 -31.83
N ALA A 16 8.89 -41.14 -31.09
CA ALA A 16 9.01 -39.70 -30.96
C ALA A 16 9.37 -39.08 -32.31
N CYS A 17 8.37 -38.49 -32.96
CA CYS A 17 8.57 -37.60 -34.10
C CYS A 17 9.19 -36.30 -33.55
N PHE A 18 10.51 -36.16 -33.67
CA PHE A 18 11.19 -34.89 -33.46
C PHE A 18 10.78 -33.93 -34.58
N THR A 19 9.70 -33.17 -34.37
CA THR A 19 9.48 -31.95 -35.12
C THR A 19 10.48 -30.93 -34.61
N ALA A 20 11.52 -30.65 -35.41
CA ALA A 20 12.38 -29.51 -35.19
C ALA A 20 11.51 -28.25 -35.17
N TYR A 21 11.31 -27.69 -33.98
CA TYR A 21 10.73 -26.37 -33.81
C TYR A 21 11.72 -25.38 -34.44
N PRO A 22 11.35 -24.59 -35.45
CA PRO A 22 12.21 -23.50 -35.89
C PRO A 22 12.44 -22.58 -34.70
N ALA A 23 13.71 -22.26 -34.43
CA ALA A 23 14.08 -21.27 -33.43
C ALA A 23 13.25 -20.01 -33.65
N ASN A 24 12.36 -19.73 -32.69
CA ASN A 24 11.41 -18.62 -32.74
C ASN A 24 12.15 -17.34 -33.11
N ALA A 25 11.57 -16.56 -34.04
CA ALA A 25 11.83 -15.14 -34.07
C ALA A 25 11.60 -14.63 -32.65
N GLU A 26 12.61 -14.02 -32.02
CA GLU A 26 12.44 -13.41 -30.71
C GLU A 26 11.24 -12.47 -30.78
N ASP A 27 10.20 -12.76 -29.99
CA ASP A 27 9.03 -11.89 -29.90
C ASP A 27 9.50 -10.59 -29.24
N VAL A 28 9.77 -9.58 -30.06
CA VAL A 28 10.19 -8.25 -29.64
C VAL A 28 8.97 -7.37 -29.45
N VAL A 29 8.73 -6.93 -28.23
CA VAL A 29 7.66 -6.00 -27.88
C VAL A 29 8.24 -4.59 -27.83
N LYS A 30 7.73 -3.71 -28.69
CA LYS A 30 8.03 -2.28 -28.64
C LYS A 30 7.22 -1.64 -27.52
N ILE A 31 7.90 -0.96 -26.60
CA ILE A 31 7.28 -0.29 -25.47
C ILE A 31 7.65 1.19 -25.48
N ASP A 32 6.67 2.06 -25.25
CA ASP A 32 6.89 3.47 -24.98
C ASP A 32 6.70 3.76 -23.49
N LEU A 33 7.23 4.89 -23.04
CA LEU A 33 7.23 5.26 -21.62
C LEU A 33 5.80 5.42 -21.08
N ARG A 34 4.88 5.94 -21.89
CA ARG A 34 3.51 6.19 -21.49
C ARG A 34 2.78 4.87 -21.23
N SER A 35 2.84 3.94 -22.16
CA SER A 35 2.28 2.60 -22.07
C SER A 35 2.86 1.84 -20.89
N ALA A 36 4.17 1.98 -20.63
CA ALA A 36 4.80 1.37 -19.47
C ALA A 36 4.18 1.90 -18.16
N VAL A 37 4.04 3.22 -18.00
CA VAL A 37 3.43 3.81 -16.80
C VAL A 37 1.96 3.41 -16.67
N GLU A 38 1.17 3.46 -17.76
CA GLU A 38 -0.24 3.06 -17.74
C GLU A 38 -0.41 1.58 -17.36
N GLN A 39 0.42 0.69 -17.92
CA GLN A 39 0.40 -0.74 -17.58
C GLN A 39 0.75 -0.98 -16.12
N ALA A 40 1.80 -0.33 -15.58
CA ALA A 40 2.16 -0.44 -14.17
C ALA A 40 1.03 0.03 -13.25
N LEU A 41 0.42 1.19 -13.52
CA LEU A 41 -0.65 1.74 -12.69
C LEU A 41 -1.93 0.87 -12.68
N ASN A 42 -2.12 0.04 -13.71
CA ASN A 42 -3.25 -0.89 -13.79
C ASN A 42 -2.94 -2.25 -13.16
N ASN A 43 -1.72 -2.77 -13.35
CA ASN A 43 -1.41 -4.17 -13.07
C ASN A 43 -0.48 -4.39 -11.87
N ASN A 44 0.18 -3.36 -11.36
CA ASN A 44 1.17 -3.53 -10.29
C ASN A 44 0.53 -4.05 -9.00
N LEU A 45 1.08 -5.13 -8.46
CA LEU A 45 0.55 -5.85 -7.31
C LEU A 45 0.61 -5.02 -6.01
N ASN A 46 1.65 -4.20 -5.82
CA ASN A 46 1.74 -3.35 -4.62
C ASN A 46 0.68 -2.25 -4.64
N LEU A 47 0.40 -1.68 -5.81
CA LEU A 47 -0.67 -0.69 -5.95
C LEU A 47 -2.06 -1.33 -5.75
N GLN A 48 -2.26 -2.58 -6.19
CA GLN A 48 -3.47 -3.34 -5.88
C GLN A 48 -3.62 -3.57 -4.37
N LEU A 49 -2.56 -4.00 -3.67
CA LEU A 49 -2.57 -4.12 -2.21
C LEU A 49 -2.93 -2.80 -1.52
N ARG A 50 -2.39 -1.66 -1.99
CA ARG A 50 -2.76 -0.34 -1.47
C ARG A 50 -4.22 0.02 -1.70
N ARG A 51 -4.85 -0.43 -2.80
CA ARG A 51 -6.29 -0.24 -3.01
C ARG A 51 -7.12 -1.06 -2.03
N GLU A 52 -6.67 -2.27 -1.68
CA GLU A 52 -7.33 -3.09 -0.66
C GLU A 52 -7.24 -2.47 0.76
N ASP A 53 -6.17 -1.72 1.07
CA ASP A 53 -6.09 -0.95 2.32
C ASP A 53 -7.25 0.07 2.43
N VAL A 54 -7.71 0.63 1.30
CA VAL A 54 -8.88 1.54 1.26
C VAL A 54 -10.18 0.79 1.53
N ASN A 55 -10.36 -0.38 0.91
CA ASN A 55 -11.54 -1.24 1.15
C ASN A 55 -11.59 -1.69 2.62
N SER A 56 -10.44 -2.02 3.22
CA SER A 56 -10.33 -2.35 4.64
C SER A 56 -10.73 -1.16 5.53
N ALA A 57 -10.25 0.04 5.19
CA ALA A 57 -10.62 1.26 5.90
C ALA A 57 -12.12 1.61 5.73
N GLU A 58 -12.72 1.33 4.58
CA GLU A 58 -14.17 1.45 4.36
C GLU A 58 -14.96 0.46 5.23
N GLY A 59 -14.50 -0.79 5.34
CA GLY A 59 -15.06 -1.75 6.29
C GLY A 59 -14.97 -1.27 7.75
N ALA A 60 -13.89 -0.58 8.12
CA ALA A 60 -13.75 0.04 9.44
C ALA A 60 -14.69 1.24 9.67
N VAL A 61 -15.05 1.99 8.61
CA VAL A 61 -16.11 3.01 8.67
C VAL A 61 -17.46 2.35 8.91
N LEU A 62 -17.80 1.33 8.12
CA LEU A 62 -19.06 0.59 8.29
C LEU A 62 -19.18 -0.03 9.68
N SER A 63 -18.10 -0.63 10.20
CA SER A 63 -18.07 -1.16 11.56
C SER A 63 -18.28 -0.08 12.63
N ALA A 64 -17.80 1.15 12.39
CA ALA A 64 -18.03 2.26 13.31
C ALA A 64 -19.46 2.81 13.24
N GLU A 65 -20.11 2.75 12.06
CA GLU A 65 -21.54 3.05 11.91
C GLU A 65 -22.41 2.05 12.66
N GLY A 66 -21.99 0.78 12.71
CA GLY A 66 -22.68 -0.29 13.44
C GLY A 66 -22.85 -0.05 14.94
N ALA A 67 -22.11 0.90 15.54
CA ALA A 67 -22.35 1.34 16.92
C ALA A 67 -23.73 2.00 17.12
N PHE A 68 -24.41 2.38 16.04
CA PHE A 68 -25.73 3.03 16.04
C PHE A 68 -26.84 2.17 15.40
N ASP A 69 -26.53 0.91 15.10
CA ASP A 69 -27.50 -0.03 14.55
C ASP A 69 -28.57 -0.39 15.59
N ILE A 70 -29.69 -0.93 15.07
CA ILE A 70 -30.71 -1.54 15.92
C ILE A 70 -30.20 -2.93 16.30
N VAL A 71 -30.09 -3.19 17.60
CA VAL A 71 -29.73 -4.51 18.14
C VAL A 71 -31.00 -5.19 18.60
N ILE A 72 -31.20 -6.45 18.20
CA ILE A 72 -32.27 -7.30 18.69
C ILE A 72 -31.64 -8.43 19.50
N ASP A 73 -31.93 -8.45 20.79
CA ASP A 73 -31.48 -9.45 21.73
C ASP A 73 -32.68 -10.31 22.14
N ALA A 74 -32.51 -11.63 22.15
CA ALA A 74 -33.52 -12.56 22.65
C ALA A 74 -32.85 -13.62 23.52
N GLY A 75 -33.47 -13.92 24.65
CA GLY A 75 -32.94 -14.90 25.59
C GLY A 75 -34.06 -15.65 26.27
N ALA A 76 -33.83 -16.91 26.60
CA ALA A 76 -34.72 -17.72 27.40
C ALA A 76 -33.90 -18.52 28.41
N ASN A 77 -34.40 -18.60 29.63
CA ASN A 77 -33.82 -19.33 30.73
C ASN A 77 -34.92 -20.09 31.48
N VAL A 78 -34.60 -21.29 31.94
CA VAL A 78 -35.43 -22.04 32.87
C VAL A 78 -34.53 -22.50 34.00
N GLN A 79 -34.98 -22.28 35.22
CA GLN A 79 -34.26 -22.61 36.44
C GLN A 79 -35.19 -23.38 37.37
N SER A 80 -34.71 -24.50 37.89
CA SER A 80 -35.36 -25.26 38.95
C SER A 80 -34.46 -25.23 40.18
N GLN A 81 -35.04 -24.96 41.34
CA GLN A 81 -34.30 -24.89 42.59
C GLN A 81 -35.07 -25.63 43.69
N GLU A 82 -34.35 -26.46 44.43
CA GLU A 82 -34.81 -27.04 45.68
C GLU A 82 -34.36 -26.14 46.84
N LEU A 83 -35.26 -25.90 47.78
CA LEU A 83 -35.11 -24.97 48.89
C LEU A 83 -35.35 -25.72 50.21
N THR A 84 -34.60 -25.35 51.26
CA THR A 84 -34.88 -25.81 52.62
C THR A 84 -35.82 -24.81 53.30
N PRO A 85 -37.08 -25.16 53.62
CA PRO A 85 -38.01 -24.21 54.20
C PRO A 85 -37.58 -23.80 55.61
N ILE A 86 -37.48 -22.49 55.86
CA ILE A 86 -37.09 -21.91 57.16
C ILE A 86 -38.27 -21.38 57.99
N ILE A 87 -39.47 -21.40 57.40
CA ILE A 87 -40.74 -21.07 58.04
C ILE A 87 -41.77 -22.15 57.69
N SER A 88 -42.77 -22.33 58.55
CA SER A 88 -43.88 -23.22 58.25
C SER A 88 -44.65 -22.71 57.01
N GLY A 89 -44.79 -23.56 56.00
CA GLY A 89 -45.44 -23.20 54.72
C GLY A 89 -44.54 -22.50 53.70
N GLY A 90 -43.23 -22.41 53.94
CA GLY A 90 -42.27 -21.92 52.93
C GLY A 90 -42.11 -22.88 51.74
N ALA A 91 -41.62 -22.37 50.62
CA ALA A 91 -41.34 -23.17 49.42
C ALA A 91 -40.26 -24.24 49.69
N GLU A 92 -40.51 -25.45 49.22
CA GLU A 92 -39.52 -26.53 49.07
C GLU A 92 -39.07 -26.60 47.61
N LYS A 93 -40.03 -26.37 46.71
CA LYS A 93 -40.00 -26.27 45.25
C LYS A 93 -40.04 -24.85 44.65
N GLU A 94 -39.06 -24.41 43.86
CA GLU A 94 -39.28 -23.28 42.93
C GLU A 94 -38.81 -23.60 41.50
N ASP A 95 -39.73 -23.51 40.54
CA ASP A 95 -39.44 -23.57 39.10
C ASP A 95 -39.71 -22.20 38.47
N THR A 96 -38.69 -21.58 37.90
CA THR A 96 -38.80 -20.31 37.19
C THR A 96 -38.49 -20.48 35.72
N GLY A 97 -39.28 -19.81 34.88
CA GLY A 97 -39.02 -19.65 33.46
C GLY A 97 -38.94 -18.17 33.15
N GLN A 98 -38.01 -17.76 32.32
CA GLN A 98 -37.91 -16.38 31.86
C GLN A 98 -37.57 -16.38 30.38
N TRP A 99 -38.22 -15.49 29.64
CA TRP A 99 -37.76 -15.16 28.31
C TRP A 99 -37.95 -13.67 28.04
N GLN A 100 -37.01 -13.11 27.31
CA GLN A 100 -37.03 -11.71 26.92
C GLN A 100 -36.73 -11.55 25.43
N ALA A 101 -37.32 -10.53 24.84
CA ALA A 101 -36.93 -9.99 23.54
C ALA A 101 -36.76 -8.48 23.69
N GLU A 102 -35.61 -7.94 23.30
CA GLU A 102 -35.30 -6.52 23.39
C GLU A 102 -34.83 -6.01 22.04
N ALA A 103 -35.40 -4.89 21.58
CA ALA A 103 -34.88 -4.12 20.47
C ALA A 103 -34.32 -2.81 21.03
N SER A 104 -33.03 -2.53 20.80
CA SER A 104 -32.37 -1.31 21.29
C SER A 104 -31.68 -0.55 20.18
N LYS A 105 -31.59 0.79 20.33
CA LYS A 105 -30.86 1.66 19.41
C LYS A 105 -30.17 2.79 20.17
N THR A 106 -28.90 3.01 19.86
CA THR A 106 -28.17 4.19 20.34
C THR A 106 -28.11 5.24 19.23
N PHE A 107 -28.45 6.48 19.55
CA PHE A 107 -28.40 7.62 18.65
C PHE A 107 -27.04 8.31 18.74
N THR A 108 -26.72 9.11 17.72
CA THR A 108 -25.47 9.87 17.66
C THR A 108 -25.30 10.87 18.81
N THR A 109 -26.38 11.28 19.48
CA THR A 109 -26.31 12.14 20.67
C THR A 109 -25.85 11.41 21.94
N GLY A 110 -25.79 10.07 21.89
CA GLY A 110 -25.51 9.18 23.03
C GLY A 110 -26.76 8.65 23.71
N THR A 111 -27.95 9.11 23.29
CA THR A 111 -29.23 8.61 23.81
C THR A 111 -29.45 7.18 23.34
N SER A 112 -29.84 6.29 24.23
CA SER A 112 -30.25 4.93 23.88
C SER A 112 -31.74 4.76 24.17
N LEU A 113 -32.47 4.17 23.22
CA LEU A 113 -33.86 3.77 23.36
C LEU A 113 -33.93 2.25 23.30
N SER A 114 -34.71 1.62 24.18
CA SER A 114 -34.96 0.19 24.13
C SER A 114 -36.44 -0.13 24.26
N LEU A 115 -36.88 -1.18 23.57
CA LEU A 115 -38.20 -1.79 23.71
C LEU A 115 -37.99 -3.23 24.14
N SER A 116 -38.32 -3.56 25.38
CA SER A 116 -38.15 -4.89 25.94
C SER A 116 -39.49 -5.55 26.25
N TRP A 117 -39.66 -6.78 25.78
CA TRP A 117 -40.76 -7.65 26.14
C TRP A 117 -40.22 -8.73 27.06
N ASN A 118 -40.58 -8.63 28.34
CA ASN A 118 -40.10 -9.51 29.40
C ASN A 118 -41.23 -10.42 29.82
N ASN A 119 -40.95 -11.71 29.95
CA ASN A 119 -41.91 -12.71 30.34
C ASN A 119 -41.28 -13.60 31.39
N SER A 120 -41.98 -13.85 32.49
CA SER A 120 -41.52 -14.73 33.55
C SER A 120 -42.64 -15.63 34.03
N SER A 121 -42.30 -16.85 34.40
CA SER A 121 -43.15 -17.79 35.13
C SER A 121 -42.49 -18.18 36.45
N LEU A 122 -43.30 -18.34 37.48
CA LEU A 122 -42.88 -18.89 38.77
C LEU A 122 -43.92 -19.93 39.19
N ASN A 123 -43.43 -21.15 39.43
CA ASN A 123 -44.21 -22.24 40.00
C ASN A 123 -43.60 -22.57 41.36
N THR A 124 -44.42 -22.64 42.41
CA THR A 124 -43.92 -22.89 43.76
C THR A 124 -44.93 -23.67 44.59
N ASP A 125 -44.44 -24.53 45.48
CA ASP A 125 -45.26 -25.28 46.42
C ASP A 125 -45.49 -24.54 47.75
N ALA A 126 -45.10 -23.26 47.85
CA ALA A 126 -45.32 -22.45 49.03
C ALA A 126 -46.81 -22.32 49.39
N TYR A 127 -47.11 -22.40 50.68
CA TYR A 127 -48.47 -22.30 51.18
C TYR A 127 -48.98 -20.85 51.17
N GLY A 128 -50.18 -20.62 50.61
CA GLY A 128 -50.84 -19.30 50.63
C GLY A 128 -50.60 -18.43 49.40
N ILE A 129 -50.02 -18.97 48.33
CA ILE A 129 -49.90 -18.30 47.03
C ILE A 129 -51.25 -18.29 46.30
N LEU A 130 -51.63 -17.13 45.75
CA LEU A 130 -52.93 -16.91 45.08
C LEU A 130 -52.94 -17.34 43.60
N LEU A 131 -51.77 -17.33 42.96
CA LEU A 131 -51.57 -17.65 41.54
C LEU A 131 -50.36 -18.59 41.44
N ASP A 132 -50.60 -19.87 41.19
CA ASP A 132 -49.56 -20.89 40.95
C ASP A 132 -50.02 -21.84 39.83
N PRO A 133 -49.29 -21.94 38.70
CA PRO A 133 -48.13 -21.12 38.34
C PRO A 133 -48.51 -19.65 38.17
N SER A 134 -47.60 -18.72 38.44
CA SER A 134 -47.79 -17.29 38.12
C SER A 134 -47.00 -16.92 36.88
N TYR A 135 -47.67 -16.28 35.92
CA TYR A 135 -47.08 -15.73 34.72
C TYR A 135 -47.15 -14.20 34.75
N ASN A 136 -46.05 -13.56 34.39
CA ASN A 136 -45.95 -12.13 34.18
C ASN A 136 -45.45 -11.86 32.76
N SER A 137 -46.10 -10.94 32.06
CA SER A 137 -45.71 -10.48 30.73
C SER A 137 -45.72 -8.96 30.75
N GLY A 138 -44.63 -8.34 30.32
CA GLY A 138 -44.48 -6.89 30.36
C GLY A 138 -43.74 -6.33 29.16
N LEU A 139 -44.33 -5.33 28.51
CA LEU A 139 -43.71 -4.55 27.44
C LEU A 139 -43.25 -3.20 27.99
N THR A 140 -41.96 -2.90 27.90
CA THR A 140 -41.35 -1.68 28.45
C THR A 140 -40.58 -0.92 27.38
N LEU A 141 -40.87 0.38 27.22
CA LEU A 141 -40.06 1.33 26.48
C LEU A 141 -39.10 2.02 27.46
N GLY A 142 -37.80 1.79 27.32
CA GLY A 142 -36.74 2.39 28.10
C GLY A 142 -36.01 3.51 27.35
N LEU A 143 -35.59 4.54 28.08
CA LEU A 143 -34.76 5.65 27.62
C LEU A 143 -33.55 5.79 28.56
N ARG A 144 -32.35 5.89 27.98
CA ARG A 144 -31.13 6.27 28.68
C ARG A 144 -30.46 7.44 27.97
N GLN A 145 -30.30 8.56 28.64
CA GLN A 145 -29.61 9.75 28.14
C GLN A 145 -28.39 10.03 29.02
N PRO A 146 -27.16 9.81 28.53
CA PRO A 146 -25.97 10.30 29.19
C PRO A 146 -26.02 11.82 29.29
N LEU A 147 -25.58 12.38 30.41
CA LEU A 147 -25.54 13.82 30.69
C LEU A 147 -24.10 14.36 30.83
N LEU A 148 -23.14 13.47 31.11
CA LEU A 148 -21.71 13.80 31.24
C LEU A 148 -20.85 12.95 30.29
N LYS A 149 -20.26 11.85 30.77
CA LYS A 149 -19.53 10.89 29.94
C LYS A 149 -20.44 10.35 28.84
N GLY A 150 -19.95 10.29 27.61
CA GLY A 150 -20.69 9.79 26.44
C GLY A 150 -21.79 10.72 25.94
N PHE A 151 -21.92 11.94 26.48
CA PHE A 151 -22.88 12.94 26.01
C PHE A 151 -22.31 13.78 24.85
N GLY A 152 -23.14 13.94 23.81
CA GLY A 152 -22.87 14.84 22.70
C GLY A 152 -22.36 14.13 21.46
N GLN A 153 -22.76 14.67 20.31
CA GLN A 153 -22.50 14.05 19.01
C GLN A 153 -21.02 13.83 18.74
N GLU A 154 -20.19 14.84 19.02
CA GLU A 154 -18.74 14.79 18.75
C GLU A 154 -18.04 13.62 19.45
N VAL A 155 -18.43 13.29 20.68
CA VAL A 155 -17.83 12.18 21.43
C VAL A 155 -18.31 10.84 20.89
N GLN A 156 -19.62 10.70 20.67
CA GLN A 156 -20.19 9.43 20.23
C GLN A 156 -19.78 9.08 18.80
N THR A 157 -19.77 10.06 17.90
CA THR A 157 -19.31 9.86 16.52
C THR A 157 -17.79 9.89 16.38
N SER A 158 -17.02 10.00 17.47
CA SER A 158 -15.55 10.11 17.40
C SER A 158 -14.89 8.93 16.68
N LEU A 159 -15.35 7.70 16.92
CA LEU A 159 -14.83 6.53 16.21
C LEU A 159 -15.19 6.59 14.72
N LEU A 160 -16.43 6.93 14.39
CA LEU A 160 -16.88 7.12 13.01
C LEU A 160 -16.06 8.18 12.27
N GLN A 161 -15.87 9.35 12.88
CA GLN A 161 -15.08 10.44 12.33
C GLN A 161 -13.60 10.04 12.18
N SER A 162 -13.04 9.33 13.17
CA SER A 162 -11.68 8.78 13.07
C SER A 162 -11.55 7.80 11.90
N SER A 163 -12.46 6.84 11.77
CA SER A 163 -12.46 5.86 10.68
C SER A 163 -12.62 6.54 9.30
N GLN A 164 -13.47 7.55 9.19
CA GLN A 164 -13.65 8.32 7.94
C GLN A 164 -12.35 9.02 7.53
N LYS A 165 -11.66 9.65 8.48
CA LYS A 165 -10.36 10.29 8.24
C LYS A 165 -9.26 9.29 7.89
N GLN A 166 -9.27 8.10 8.50
CA GLN A 166 -8.36 7.02 8.13
C GLN A 166 -8.62 6.50 6.72
N ARG A 167 -9.88 6.35 6.30
CA ARG A 167 -10.24 5.98 4.92
C ARG A 167 -9.79 7.03 3.90
N GLU A 168 -10.02 8.32 4.20
CA GLU A 168 -9.51 9.42 3.35
C GLU A 168 -7.98 9.39 3.27
N ALA A 169 -7.30 9.14 4.38
CA ALA A 169 -5.83 9.03 4.40
C ALA A 169 -5.34 7.84 3.55
N ALA A 170 -6.01 6.69 3.62
CA ALA A 170 -5.71 5.52 2.80
C ALA A 170 -5.84 5.83 1.30
N SER A 171 -6.86 6.58 0.88
CA SER A 171 -7.03 7.01 -0.51
C SER A 171 -5.87 7.90 -0.99
N TYR A 172 -5.42 8.84 -0.15
CA TYR A 172 -4.23 9.65 -0.47
C TYR A 172 -2.94 8.82 -0.48
N GLN A 173 -2.83 7.78 0.35
CA GLN A 173 -1.70 6.84 0.32
C GLN A 173 -1.66 6.06 -1.00
N VAL A 174 -2.80 5.62 -1.55
CA VAL A 174 -2.87 5.02 -2.90
C VAL A 174 -2.35 5.99 -3.95
N THR A 175 -2.76 7.26 -3.88
CA THR A 175 -2.31 8.28 -4.83
C THR A 175 -0.80 8.54 -4.71
N SER A 176 -0.26 8.53 -3.49
CA SER A 176 1.18 8.62 -3.25
C SER A 176 1.93 7.42 -3.82
N GLU A 177 1.41 6.21 -3.62
CA GLU A 177 2.01 4.98 -4.15
C GLU A 177 2.01 4.99 -5.68
N ALA A 178 0.90 5.41 -6.30
CA ALA A 178 0.80 5.57 -7.75
C ALA A 178 1.84 6.56 -8.29
N ALA A 179 2.06 7.69 -7.61
CA ALA A 179 3.09 8.65 -8.01
C ALA A 179 4.53 8.09 -7.87
N ASN A 180 4.81 7.35 -6.79
CA ASN A 180 6.10 6.68 -6.60
C ASN A 180 6.32 5.62 -7.68
N LEU A 181 5.34 4.75 -7.92
CA LEU A 181 5.40 3.71 -8.94
C LEU A 181 5.63 4.30 -10.34
N ALA A 182 4.93 5.39 -10.68
CA ALA A 182 5.13 6.06 -11.97
C ALA A 182 6.57 6.57 -12.13
N ALA A 183 7.17 7.12 -11.08
CA ALA A 183 8.58 7.55 -11.09
C ALA A 183 9.55 6.37 -11.17
N ASP A 184 9.30 5.30 -10.42
CA ASP A 184 10.13 4.09 -10.43
C ASP A 184 10.11 3.41 -11.82
N VAL A 185 8.95 3.36 -12.47
CA VAL A 185 8.81 2.87 -13.86
C VAL A 185 9.57 3.74 -14.84
N LYS A 186 9.48 5.07 -14.72
CA LYS A 186 10.28 6.00 -15.55
C LYS A 186 11.77 5.73 -15.40
N ILE A 187 12.26 5.60 -14.17
CA ILE A 187 13.67 5.34 -13.88
C ILE A 187 14.11 3.99 -14.46
N ALA A 188 13.33 2.93 -14.26
CA ALA A 188 13.61 1.61 -14.82
C ALA A 188 13.61 1.63 -16.36
N TYR A 189 12.64 2.32 -16.97
CA TYR A 189 12.54 2.49 -18.41
C TYR A 189 13.78 3.21 -18.97
N TRP A 190 14.19 4.33 -18.39
CA TRP A 190 15.38 5.06 -18.86
C TRP A 190 16.68 4.29 -18.63
N ASN A 191 16.77 3.48 -17.57
CA ASN A 191 17.90 2.58 -17.36
C ASN A 191 17.97 1.48 -18.45
N LEU A 192 16.82 0.97 -18.90
CA LEU A 192 16.75 0.07 -20.06
C LEU A 192 17.17 0.79 -21.36
N VAL A 193 16.73 2.03 -21.57
CA VAL A 193 17.20 2.86 -22.70
C VAL A 193 18.72 3.01 -22.67
N PHE A 194 19.31 3.31 -21.50
CA PHE A 194 20.76 3.39 -21.35
C PHE A 194 21.45 2.07 -21.69
N ALA A 195 20.98 0.94 -21.15
CA ALA A 195 21.58 -0.37 -21.41
C ALA A 195 21.60 -0.71 -22.91
N ARG A 196 20.49 -0.41 -23.61
CA ARG A 196 20.36 -0.56 -25.07
C ARG A 196 21.28 0.39 -25.86
N GLN A 197 21.43 1.64 -25.42
CA GLN A 197 22.38 2.56 -26.07
C GLN A 197 23.83 2.18 -25.79
N ASN A 198 24.13 1.65 -24.60
CA ASN A 198 25.48 1.32 -24.19
C ASN A 198 26.00 0.05 -24.89
N ILE A 199 25.14 -0.94 -25.19
CA ILE A 199 25.56 -2.09 -26.02
C ILE A 199 25.98 -1.64 -27.41
N ASP A 200 25.34 -0.62 -27.99
CA ASP A 200 25.74 -0.09 -29.30
C ASP A 200 27.11 0.60 -29.24
N VAL A 201 27.41 1.27 -28.12
CA VAL A 201 28.76 1.81 -27.84
C VAL A 201 29.80 0.68 -27.72
N GLN A 202 29.48 -0.43 -27.04
CA GLN A 202 30.40 -1.57 -26.93
C GLN A 202 30.61 -2.29 -28.26
N LYS A 203 29.55 -2.47 -29.07
CA LYS A 203 29.64 -3.01 -30.44
C LYS A 203 30.52 -2.13 -31.32
N LEU A 204 30.33 -0.81 -31.28
CA LEU A 204 31.19 0.14 -31.99
C LEU A 204 32.64 -0.01 -31.51
N SER A 205 32.86 -0.06 -30.20
CA SER A 205 34.20 -0.21 -29.64
C SER A 205 34.90 -1.51 -30.07
N LEU A 206 34.19 -2.64 -30.09
CA LEU A 206 34.71 -3.92 -30.56
C LEU A 206 35.03 -3.87 -32.06
N SER A 207 34.17 -3.23 -32.85
CA SER A 207 34.40 -3.06 -34.29
C SER A 207 35.66 -2.24 -34.58
N LEU A 208 35.92 -1.18 -33.80
CA LEU A 208 37.12 -0.35 -33.91
C LEU A 208 38.39 -1.11 -33.49
N ALA A 209 38.32 -1.92 -32.43
CA ALA A 209 39.44 -2.76 -31.99
C ALA A 209 39.79 -3.84 -33.04
N ARG A 210 38.78 -4.51 -33.61
CA ARG A 210 38.97 -5.50 -34.68
C ARG A 210 39.55 -4.87 -35.95
N LYS A 211 39.11 -3.67 -36.30
CA LYS A 211 39.67 -2.92 -37.43
C LYS A 211 41.14 -2.60 -37.22
N LEU A 212 41.51 -2.13 -36.01
CA LEU A 212 42.90 -1.84 -35.67
C LEU A 212 43.77 -3.11 -35.71
N LEU A 213 43.30 -4.23 -35.17
CA LEU A 213 44.00 -5.51 -35.25
C LEU A 213 44.32 -5.89 -36.71
N LYS A 214 43.32 -5.80 -37.60
CA LYS A 214 43.50 -6.09 -39.03
C LYS A 214 44.48 -5.14 -39.72
N GLU A 215 44.45 -3.85 -39.36
CA GLU A 215 45.42 -2.86 -39.86
C GLU A 215 46.85 -3.16 -39.38
N THR A 216 47.01 -3.57 -38.12
CA THR A 216 48.29 -3.98 -37.55
C THR A 216 48.84 -5.23 -38.24
N GLU A 217 48.02 -6.27 -38.45
CA GLU A 217 48.39 -7.49 -39.21
C GLU A 217 48.86 -7.16 -40.64
N THR A 218 48.15 -6.24 -41.30
CA THR A 218 48.51 -5.79 -42.66
C THR A 218 49.87 -5.07 -42.67
N LYS A 219 50.16 -4.28 -41.64
CA LYS A 219 51.45 -3.58 -41.52
C LYS A 219 52.61 -4.51 -41.14
N ILE A 220 52.36 -5.53 -40.31
CA ILE A 220 53.35 -6.57 -39.97
C ILE A 220 53.70 -7.39 -41.22
N SER A 221 52.69 -7.86 -41.97
CA SER A 221 52.91 -8.60 -43.22
C SER A 221 53.62 -7.77 -44.31
N ALA A 222 53.44 -6.45 -44.31
CA ALA A 222 54.19 -5.52 -45.15
C ALA A 222 55.59 -5.17 -44.60
N GLY A 223 56.04 -5.77 -43.49
CA GLY A 223 57.34 -5.53 -42.86
C GLY A 223 57.49 -4.15 -42.20
N ARG A 224 56.38 -3.45 -41.91
CA ARG A 224 56.37 -2.08 -41.36
C ARG A 224 56.24 -2.02 -39.83
N LEU A 225 55.90 -3.13 -39.18
CA LEU A 225 55.78 -3.28 -37.73
C LEU A 225 56.38 -4.61 -37.26
N ALA A 226 56.81 -4.68 -36.00
CA ALA A 226 57.34 -5.91 -35.39
C ALA A 226 56.21 -6.88 -35.04
N GLU A 227 56.47 -8.19 -35.10
CA GLU A 227 55.46 -9.23 -34.83
C GLU A 227 54.89 -9.16 -33.40
N VAL A 228 55.69 -8.70 -32.42
CA VAL A 228 55.26 -8.48 -31.04
C VAL A 228 54.14 -7.45 -30.90
N GLU A 229 53.97 -6.54 -31.88
CA GLU A 229 52.93 -5.51 -31.88
C GLU A 229 51.52 -6.08 -32.06
N ILE A 230 51.36 -7.36 -32.40
CA ILE A 230 50.05 -7.99 -32.58
C ILE A 230 49.34 -8.32 -31.26
N PHE A 231 50.10 -8.62 -30.20
CA PHE A 231 49.53 -9.13 -28.95
C PHE A 231 48.69 -8.08 -28.21
N GLN A 232 49.04 -6.80 -28.34
CA GLN A 232 48.34 -5.72 -27.67
C GLN A 232 46.93 -5.46 -28.27
N PRO A 233 46.77 -5.32 -29.60
CA PRO A 233 45.45 -5.33 -30.24
C PRO A 233 44.63 -6.61 -29.98
N GLN A 234 45.26 -7.79 -29.97
CA GLN A 234 44.57 -9.06 -29.68
C GLN A 234 43.97 -9.06 -28.26
N SER A 235 44.75 -8.63 -27.26
CA SER A 235 44.27 -8.49 -25.89
C SER A 235 43.13 -7.49 -25.78
N GLU A 236 43.19 -6.38 -26.51
CA GLU A 236 42.12 -5.38 -26.52
C GLU A 236 40.83 -5.88 -27.19
N VAL A 237 40.92 -6.67 -28.27
CA VAL A 237 39.72 -7.32 -28.85
C VAL A 237 39.05 -8.21 -27.83
N ALA A 238 39.80 -9.08 -27.16
CA ALA A 238 39.26 -9.97 -26.11
C ALA A 238 38.60 -9.16 -24.96
N ARG A 239 39.23 -8.06 -24.53
CA ARG A 239 38.65 -7.17 -23.51
C ARG A 239 37.34 -6.52 -23.96
N ARG A 240 37.22 -6.10 -25.23
CA ARG A 240 35.96 -5.53 -25.75
C ARG A 240 34.87 -6.58 -25.92
N GLU A 241 35.23 -7.83 -26.20
CA GLU A 241 34.28 -8.95 -26.21
C GLU A 241 33.72 -9.20 -24.82
N GLU A 242 34.55 -9.19 -23.77
CA GLU A 242 34.09 -9.27 -22.38
C GLU A 242 33.13 -8.12 -22.02
N LEU A 243 33.47 -6.87 -22.38
CA LEU A 243 32.60 -5.71 -22.12
C LEU A 243 31.27 -5.78 -22.89
N LEU A 244 31.26 -6.39 -24.07
CA LEU A 244 30.03 -6.61 -24.84
C LEU A 244 29.12 -7.61 -24.14
N ILE A 245 29.67 -8.73 -23.65
CA ILE A 245 28.92 -9.75 -22.87
C ILE A 245 28.32 -9.11 -21.60
N ALA A 246 29.10 -8.28 -20.90
CA ALA A 246 28.60 -7.56 -19.72
C ALA A 246 27.46 -6.58 -20.07
N ALA A 247 27.53 -5.91 -21.23
CA ALA A 247 26.46 -5.04 -21.71
C ALA A 247 25.18 -5.81 -22.09
N GLU A 248 25.31 -7.01 -22.65
CA GLU A 248 24.18 -7.91 -22.93
C GLU A 248 23.49 -8.34 -21.62
N GLN A 249 24.25 -8.72 -20.60
CA GLN A 249 23.71 -9.04 -19.28
C GLN A 249 22.99 -7.84 -18.64
N ALA A 250 23.54 -6.63 -18.79
CA ALA A 250 22.94 -5.41 -18.25
C ALA A 250 21.55 -5.11 -18.86
N ILE A 251 21.33 -5.45 -20.13
CA ILE A 251 20.02 -5.35 -20.78
C ILE A 251 19.03 -6.28 -20.09
N GLY A 252 19.36 -7.56 -19.93
CA GLY A 252 18.47 -8.52 -19.27
C GLY A 252 18.07 -8.09 -17.86
N THR A 253 19.05 -7.60 -17.10
CA THR A 253 18.81 -7.09 -15.73
C THR A 253 17.88 -5.87 -15.73
N ALA A 254 18.04 -4.94 -16.68
CA ALA A 254 17.19 -3.76 -16.79
C ALA A 254 15.78 -4.10 -17.29
N GLU A 255 15.64 -5.09 -18.19
CA GLU A 255 14.34 -5.60 -18.64
C GLU A 255 13.58 -6.26 -17.50
N ASP A 256 14.23 -7.13 -16.72
CA ASP A 256 13.60 -7.82 -15.59
C ASP A 256 13.12 -6.83 -14.53
N ALA A 257 13.93 -5.81 -14.22
CA ALA A 257 13.53 -4.74 -13.30
C ALA A 257 12.27 -4.01 -13.78
N LEU A 258 12.16 -3.71 -15.09
CA LEU A 258 10.97 -3.09 -15.67
C LEU A 258 9.76 -4.05 -15.67
N LYS A 259 9.96 -5.33 -16.06
CA LYS A 259 8.91 -6.35 -16.10
C LYS A 259 8.25 -6.57 -14.73
N ILE A 260 9.03 -6.54 -13.65
CA ILE A 260 8.53 -6.61 -12.27
C ILE A 260 7.57 -5.45 -11.96
N LEU A 261 7.96 -4.21 -12.30
CA LEU A 261 7.13 -3.03 -12.02
C LEU A 261 5.83 -3.03 -12.84
N LEU A 262 5.88 -3.53 -14.08
CA LEU A 262 4.74 -3.66 -14.97
C LEU A 262 3.82 -4.85 -14.62
N ASN A 263 4.27 -5.74 -13.74
CA ASN A 263 3.66 -7.05 -13.49
C ASN A 263 3.38 -7.79 -14.83
N SER A 264 4.41 -7.88 -15.67
CA SER A 264 4.31 -8.51 -16.99
C SER A 264 4.31 -10.05 -16.87
N ASP A 265 3.47 -10.72 -17.67
CA ASP A 265 3.51 -12.16 -17.89
C ASP A 265 4.51 -12.55 -18.99
N GLN A 266 4.98 -11.57 -19.78
CA GLN A 266 5.87 -11.75 -20.93
C GLN A 266 7.35 -11.79 -20.52
N TRP A 267 7.73 -12.76 -19.68
CA TRP A 267 9.10 -12.88 -19.17
C TRP A 267 10.11 -13.23 -20.27
N LEU A 268 9.70 -14.03 -21.25
CA LEU A 268 10.57 -14.54 -22.32
C LEU A 268 10.60 -13.63 -23.56
N THR A 269 9.84 -12.54 -23.59
CA THR A 269 9.85 -11.58 -24.70
C THR A 269 10.85 -10.45 -24.45
N THR A 270 11.48 -9.96 -25.51
CA THR A 270 12.45 -8.88 -25.44
C THR A 270 11.75 -7.53 -25.50
N PHE A 271 12.10 -6.60 -24.60
CA PHE A 271 11.50 -5.27 -24.56
C PHE A 271 12.39 -4.27 -25.29
N GLN A 272 11.83 -3.63 -26.31
CA GLN A 272 12.52 -2.61 -27.09
C GLN A 272 11.92 -1.22 -26.79
N PRO A 273 12.60 -0.38 -25.98
CA PRO A 273 12.14 0.98 -25.75
C PRO A 273 12.23 1.81 -27.03
N THR A 274 11.28 2.73 -27.20
CA THR A 274 11.13 3.54 -28.42
C THR A 274 11.41 5.03 -28.23
N ASP A 275 11.43 5.51 -26.98
CA ASP A 275 11.64 6.92 -26.66
C ASP A 275 13.12 7.29 -26.51
N GLN A 276 13.40 8.59 -26.57
CA GLN A 276 14.72 9.16 -26.25
C GLN A 276 14.61 10.14 -25.07
N PRO A 277 15.63 10.21 -24.20
CA PRO A 277 15.66 11.18 -23.11
C PRO A 277 15.61 12.61 -23.64
N THR A 278 14.79 13.46 -23.02
CA THR A 278 14.83 14.91 -23.30
C THR A 278 16.19 15.50 -22.94
N THR A 279 16.61 16.52 -23.68
CA THR A 279 17.84 17.27 -23.40
C THR A 279 17.58 18.76 -23.22
N GLU A 280 16.31 19.17 -23.24
CA GLU A 280 15.94 20.56 -23.11
C GLU A 280 16.10 21.04 -21.65
N PRO A 281 16.75 22.19 -21.41
CA PRO A 281 16.94 22.70 -20.06
C PRO A 281 15.63 23.22 -19.49
N VAL A 282 15.24 22.71 -18.33
CA VAL A 282 14.05 23.18 -17.60
C VAL A 282 14.45 24.32 -16.65
N SER A 283 13.67 25.40 -16.64
CA SER A 283 13.79 26.48 -15.66
C SER A 283 13.07 26.08 -14.36
N LEU A 284 13.80 26.09 -13.24
CA LEU A 284 13.29 25.66 -11.94
C LEU A 284 13.35 26.81 -10.93
N ASP A 285 12.20 27.15 -10.33
CA ASP A 285 12.15 27.96 -9.11
C ASP A 285 12.00 27.07 -7.88
N LEU A 286 13.08 27.00 -7.09
CA LEU A 286 13.13 26.20 -5.86
C LEU A 286 12.00 26.56 -4.90
N ARG A 287 11.65 27.84 -4.76
CA ARG A 287 10.65 28.28 -3.78
C ARG A 287 9.27 27.75 -4.17
N THR A 288 8.91 27.88 -5.44
CA THR A 288 7.66 27.35 -5.99
C THR A 288 7.60 25.84 -5.87
N ILE A 289 8.68 25.12 -6.19
CA ILE A 289 8.72 23.64 -6.12
C ILE A 289 8.55 23.14 -4.68
N VAL A 290 9.26 23.73 -3.71
CA VAL A 290 9.15 23.34 -2.30
C VAL A 290 7.75 23.61 -1.76
N ASN A 291 7.17 24.77 -2.07
CA ASN A 291 5.81 25.10 -1.64
C ASN A 291 4.78 24.14 -2.24
N ASN A 292 4.87 23.89 -3.55
CA ASN A 292 3.98 22.94 -4.23
C ASN A 292 4.12 21.53 -3.64
N ALA A 293 5.35 21.07 -3.37
CA ALA A 293 5.57 19.76 -2.76
C ALA A 293 4.95 19.66 -1.35
N ILE A 294 5.07 20.69 -0.53
CA ILE A 294 4.52 20.66 0.84
C ILE A 294 2.98 20.71 0.83
N THR A 295 2.38 21.43 -0.12
CA THR A 295 0.93 21.64 -0.14
C THR A 295 0.17 20.55 -0.91
N ASN A 296 0.74 20.05 -2.00
CA ASN A 296 0.00 19.20 -2.93
C ASN A 296 0.30 17.70 -2.81
N ARG A 297 1.42 17.31 -2.17
CA ARG A 297 1.78 15.89 -2.09
C ARG A 297 0.71 15.07 -1.34
N PRO A 298 0.30 13.91 -1.90
CA PRO A 298 -0.68 13.05 -1.26
C PRO A 298 -0.24 12.50 0.10
N ASP A 299 1.03 12.18 0.31
CA ASP A 299 1.54 11.64 1.57
C ASP A 299 1.41 12.62 2.75
N ILE A 300 1.61 13.93 2.53
CA ILE A 300 1.35 14.96 3.55
C ILE A 300 -0.15 15.05 3.85
N LYS A 301 -1.01 15.04 2.83
CA LYS A 301 -2.47 15.06 3.03
C LYS A 301 -2.94 13.86 3.85
N ALA A 302 -2.40 12.67 3.56
CA ALA A 302 -2.66 11.49 4.35
C ALA A 302 -2.18 11.64 5.80
N ALA A 303 -0.98 12.19 6.02
CA ALA A 303 -0.44 12.42 7.37
C ALA A 303 -1.30 13.41 8.18
N ASP A 304 -1.80 14.48 7.55
CA ASP A 304 -2.69 15.45 8.19
C ASP A 304 -4.04 14.85 8.58
N LEU A 305 -4.63 14.02 7.71
CA LEU A 305 -5.85 13.28 8.03
C LEU A 305 -5.64 12.28 9.18
N LEU A 306 -4.47 11.65 9.27
CA LEU A 306 -4.14 10.77 10.40
C LEU A 306 -3.96 11.54 11.72
N ILE A 307 -3.51 12.81 11.68
CA ILE A 307 -3.51 13.68 12.85
C ILE A 307 -4.95 13.94 13.30
N GLU A 308 -5.85 14.27 12.38
CA GLU A 308 -7.27 14.49 12.67
C GLU A 308 -7.91 13.23 13.28
N ALA A 309 -7.66 12.05 12.69
CA ALA A 309 -8.14 10.78 13.23
C ALA A 309 -7.68 10.53 14.67
N ALA A 310 -6.38 10.71 14.93
CA ALA A 310 -5.81 10.55 16.27
C ALA A 310 -6.36 11.60 17.27
N GLN A 311 -6.68 12.81 16.80
CA GLN A 311 -7.30 13.85 17.61
C GLN A 311 -8.72 13.46 18.04
N PHE A 312 -9.52 12.86 17.16
CA PHE A 312 -10.84 12.34 17.55
C PHE A 312 -10.70 11.27 18.63
N ALA A 313 -9.79 10.30 18.47
CA ALA A 313 -9.54 9.28 19.48
C ALA A 313 -9.10 9.87 20.83
N GLU A 314 -8.24 10.90 20.85
CA GLU A 314 -7.87 11.60 22.08
C GLU A 314 -9.08 12.27 22.75
N LYS A 315 -9.95 12.93 21.99
CA LYS A 315 -11.16 13.58 22.52
C LYS A 315 -12.08 12.58 23.20
N LYS A 316 -12.32 11.41 22.58
CA LYS A 316 -13.11 10.33 23.18
C LYS A 316 -12.46 9.77 24.45
N ALA A 317 -11.18 9.47 24.40
CA ALA A 317 -10.48 8.96 25.59
C ALA A 317 -10.46 9.98 26.75
N LYS A 318 -10.43 11.29 26.44
CA LYS A 318 -10.56 12.36 27.44
C LYS A 318 -11.96 12.40 28.05
N ASP A 319 -12.99 12.20 27.23
CA ASP A 319 -14.37 12.08 27.69
C ASP A 319 -14.56 10.90 28.64
N ASP A 320 -13.95 9.75 28.34
CA ASP A 320 -14.07 8.52 29.13
C ASP A 320 -13.59 8.64 30.58
N ILE A 321 -12.82 9.69 30.90
CA ILE A 321 -12.36 10.01 32.26
C ILE A 321 -13.50 10.61 33.11
N ARG A 322 -14.50 11.24 32.48
CA ARG A 322 -15.61 11.90 33.19
C ARG A 322 -16.47 10.88 33.93
N PRO A 323 -17.12 11.26 35.05
CA PRO A 323 -18.14 10.44 35.67
C PRO A 323 -19.29 10.11 34.71
N ASP A 324 -19.85 8.91 34.83
CA ASP A 324 -21.09 8.55 34.13
C ASP A 324 -22.26 9.09 34.96
N LEU A 325 -22.94 10.08 34.40
CA LEU A 325 -24.21 10.59 34.91
C LEU A 325 -25.21 10.42 33.77
N SER A 326 -26.25 9.64 33.99
CA SER A 326 -27.26 9.35 32.98
C SER A 326 -28.67 9.57 33.54
N LEU A 327 -29.54 10.19 32.76
CA LEU A 327 -30.99 10.20 32.98
C LEU A 327 -31.55 8.89 32.44
N VAL A 328 -32.29 8.16 33.27
CA VAL A 328 -33.00 6.93 32.88
C VAL A 328 -34.49 7.13 33.05
N GLY A 329 -35.25 6.65 32.09
CA GLY A 329 -36.71 6.68 32.11
C GLY A 329 -37.26 5.42 31.50
N GLY A 330 -38.45 5.01 31.92
CA GLY A 330 -39.13 3.89 31.32
C GLY A 330 -40.63 3.99 31.54
N VAL A 331 -41.39 3.52 30.55
CA VAL A 331 -42.83 3.32 30.66
C VAL A 331 -43.14 1.92 30.13
N GLY A 332 -44.06 1.23 30.76
CA GLY A 332 -44.41 -0.13 30.37
C GLY A 332 -45.79 -0.54 30.83
N LEU A 333 -46.26 -1.62 30.23
CA LEU A 333 -47.52 -2.26 30.54
C LEU A 333 -47.20 -3.70 30.91
N ALA A 334 -47.74 -4.21 32.01
CA ALA A 334 -47.61 -5.61 32.37
C ALA A 334 -48.96 -6.25 32.72
N GLY A 335 -49.01 -7.57 32.69
CA GLY A 335 -50.16 -8.35 33.14
C GLY A 335 -49.68 -9.58 33.88
N THR A 336 -50.34 -9.88 35.00
CA THR A 336 -50.08 -11.08 35.81
C THR A 336 -51.32 -12.00 35.77
N SER A 337 -51.11 -13.30 35.59
CA SER A 337 -52.18 -14.31 35.61
C SER A 337 -51.62 -15.70 35.88
N ASP A 338 -52.49 -16.65 36.19
CA ASP A 338 -52.23 -18.07 36.32
C ASP A 338 -52.04 -18.79 34.97
N THR A 339 -52.40 -18.15 33.85
CA THR A 339 -52.05 -18.62 32.51
C THR A 339 -51.26 -17.59 31.72
N TYR A 340 -50.36 -18.08 30.86
CA TYR A 340 -49.53 -17.22 30.05
C TYR A 340 -50.33 -16.36 29.05
N GLY A 341 -51.35 -16.95 28.42
CA GLY A 341 -52.19 -16.25 27.45
C GLY A 341 -52.99 -15.11 28.08
N ASP A 342 -53.53 -15.34 29.28
CA ASP A 342 -54.27 -14.32 30.03
C ASP A 342 -53.32 -13.24 30.60
N SER A 343 -52.08 -13.59 30.96
CA SER A 343 -51.05 -12.61 31.34
C SER A 343 -50.74 -11.62 30.20
N ILE A 344 -50.66 -12.10 28.95
CA ILE A 344 -50.56 -11.23 27.77
C ILE A 344 -51.84 -10.40 27.58
N ASP A 345 -53.03 -11.01 27.62
CA ASP A 345 -54.29 -10.28 27.41
C ASP A 345 -54.46 -9.18 28.47
N ASN A 346 -54.13 -9.47 29.73
CA ASN A 346 -54.14 -8.51 30.82
C ASN A 346 -53.16 -7.36 30.57
N SER A 347 -51.97 -7.63 30.04
CA SER A 347 -50.98 -6.59 29.67
C SER A 347 -51.46 -5.60 28.60
N VAL A 348 -52.57 -5.89 27.89
CA VAL A 348 -53.13 -5.03 26.85
C VAL A 348 -54.50 -4.47 27.26
N ARG A 349 -55.37 -5.30 27.84
CA ARG A 349 -56.77 -4.93 28.14
C ARG A 349 -56.97 -4.26 29.49
N ASN A 350 -56.23 -4.67 30.50
CA ASN A 350 -56.28 -4.08 31.84
C ASN A 350 -54.88 -4.10 32.46
N PRO A 351 -53.93 -3.33 31.89
CA PRO A 351 -52.54 -3.44 32.26
C PRO A 351 -52.24 -2.86 33.63
N ASP A 352 -51.33 -3.51 34.33
CA ASP A 352 -50.57 -2.89 35.40
C ASP A 352 -49.63 -1.87 34.75
N ASN A 353 -49.82 -0.59 35.06
CA ASN A 353 -49.00 0.49 34.50
C ASN A 353 -47.66 0.59 35.25
N LEU A 354 -46.56 0.48 34.51
CA LEU A 354 -45.21 0.67 35.04
C LEU A 354 -44.64 1.97 34.49
N TRP A 355 -44.11 2.81 35.37
CA TRP A 355 -43.29 3.94 34.96
C TRP A 355 -42.18 4.16 35.96
N GLN A 356 -41.03 4.59 35.47
CA GLN A 356 -39.88 4.95 36.28
C GLN A 356 -39.13 6.12 35.65
N VAL A 357 -38.65 7.01 36.50
CA VAL A 357 -37.71 8.07 36.11
C VAL A 357 -36.65 8.14 37.19
N GLY A 358 -35.39 8.15 36.80
CA GLY A 358 -34.27 8.14 37.73
C GLY A 358 -33.02 8.75 37.11
N VAL A 359 -32.05 9.02 37.96
CA VAL A 359 -30.72 9.46 37.56
C VAL A 359 -29.71 8.49 38.12
N THR A 360 -28.85 7.93 37.26
CA THR A 360 -27.80 7.02 37.65
C THR A 360 -26.46 7.73 37.62
N PHE A 361 -25.72 7.70 38.72
CA PHE A 361 -24.37 8.26 38.82
C PHE A 361 -23.37 7.16 39.16
N SER A 362 -22.29 7.05 38.37
CA SER A 362 -21.19 6.13 38.58
C SER A 362 -19.86 6.85 38.37
N MET A 363 -19.00 6.82 39.39
CA MET A 363 -17.67 7.43 39.36
C MET A 363 -16.62 6.44 39.86
N PRO A 364 -15.79 5.86 38.97
CA PRO A 364 -14.63 5.10 39.40
C PRO A 364 -13.61 6.02 40.05
N LEU A 365 -13.29 5.81 41.34
CA LEU A 365 -12.40 6.69 42.10
C LEU A 365 -10.97 6.72 41.53
N GLU A 366 -10.41 5.56 41.22
CA GLU A 366 -9.06 5.49 40.67
C GLU A 366 -9.02 5.78 39.16
N ASN A 367 -10.03 5.30 38.43
CA ASN A 367 -10.22 5.40 36.98
C ASN A 367 -8.94 5.17 36.14
N ARG A 368 -8.09 4.20 36.55
CA ARG A 368 -6.76 3.98 35.95
C ARG A 368 -6.84 3.57 34.48
N ILE A 369 -7.86 2.80 34.09
CA ILE A 369 -8.07 2.37 32.70
C ILE A 369 -8.31 3.60 31.80
N ALA A 370 -9.29 4.46 32.12
CA ALA A 370 -9.58 5.63 31.29
C ALA A 370 -8.42 6.63 31.28
N LYS A 371 -7.76 6.84 32.43
CA LYS A 371 -6.54 7.68 32.51
C LYS A 371 -5.41 7.12 31.63
N GLY A 372 -5.18 5.81 31.66
CA GLY A 372 -4.20 5.13 30.83
C GLY A 372 -4.50 5.26 29.34
N ASN A 373 -5.75 4.98 28.95
CA ASN A 373 -6.22 5.10 27.57
C ASN A 373 -6.09 6.53 27.04
N TYR A 374 -6.40 7.54 27.85
CA TYR A 374 -6.20 8.94 27.48
C TYR A 374 -4.72 9.30 27.29
N GLN A 375 -3.83 8.84 28.18
CA GLN A 375 -2.39 9.08 28.00
C GLN A 375 -1.87 8.40 26.72
N GLN A 376 -2.33 7.18 26.42
CA GLN A 376 -1.99 6.47 25.19
C GLN A 376 -2.51 7.20 23.94
N ALA A 377 -3.76 7.67 23.96
CA ALA A 377 -4.37 8.41 22.85
C ALA A 377 -3.67 9.75 22.62
N LYS A 378 -3.40 10.50 23.70
CA LYS A 378 -2.65 11.76 23.67
C LYS A 378 -1.24 11.57 23.10
N ALA A 379 -0.51 10.55 23.56
CA ALA A 379 0.80 10.22 23.02
C ALA A 379 0.72 9.82 21.53
N SER A 380 -0.34 9.12 21.13
CA SER A 380 -0.56 8.73 19.72
C SER A 380 -0.84 9.93 18.82
N HIS A 381 -1.66 10.89 19.26
CA HIS A 381 -1.86 12.15 18.53
C HIS A 381 -0.56 12.97 18.44
N TYR A 382 0.21 13.06 19.52
CA TYR A 382 1.52 13.72 19.49
C TYR A 382 2.51 13.03 18.52
N ARG A 383 2.53 11.69 18.48
CA ARG A 383 3.31 10.91 17.50
C ARG A 383 2.88 11.23 16.07
N ALA A 384 1.57 11.25 15.78
CA ALA A 384 1.06 11.60 14.46
C ALA A 384 1.53 12.99 14.00
N LYS A 385 1.42 14.00 14.88
CA LYS A 385 1.94 15.36 14.60
C LYS A 385 3.43 15.38 14.33
N THR A 386 4.21 14.71 15.17
CA THR A 386 5.67 14.68 15.05
C THR A 386 6.11 13.98 13.76
N ASN A 387 5.44 12.88 13.39
CA ASN A 387 5.71 12.15 12.15
C ASN A 387 5.40 13.00 10.92
N ALA A 388 4.30 13.76 10.92
CA ALA A 388 4.00 14.70 9.83
C ALA A 388 5.06 15.80 9.70
N GLU A 389 5.57 16.33 10.82
CA GLU A 389 6.66 17.31 10.79
C GLU A 389 7.97 16.70 10.26
N ILE A 390 8.32 15.48 10.66
CA ILE A 390 9.48 14.76 10.13
C ILE A 390 9.33 14.59 8.60
N LEU A 391 8.15 14.17 8.14
CA LEU A 391 7.85 14.01 6.71
C LEU A 391 7.99 15.33 5.96
N ARG A 392 7.47 16.45 6.49
CA ARG A 392 7.64 17.79 5.90
C ARG A 392 9.12 18.18 5.80
N GLN A 393 9.93 17.89 6.80
CA GLN A 393 11.37 18.16 6.76
C GLN A 393 12.09 17.30 5.73
N GLN A 394 11.73 16.03 5.62
CA GLN A 394 12.27 15.12 4.61
C GLN A 394 11.92 15.62 3.20
N ILE A 395 10.67 16.03 2.95
CA ILE A 395 10.23 16.57 1.65
C ILE A 395 10.98 17.86 1.31
N ARG A 396 11.16 18.78 2.28
CA ARG A 396 11.98 19.99 2.07
C ARG A 396 13.42 19.65 1.68
N LYS A 397 14.02 18.68 2.35
CA LYS A 397 15.37 18.20 2.04
C LYS A 397 15.43 17.60 0.64
N SER A 398 14.53 16.66 0.32
CA SER A 398 14.47 15.99 -0.98
C SER A 398 14.26 17.00 -2.11
N ALA A 399 13.32 17.93 -1.98
CA ALA A 399 13.08 18.97 -2.98
C ALA A 399 14.31 19.83 -3.25
N ARG A 400 15.04 20.21 -2.20
CA ARG A 400 16.30 20.97 -2.33
C ARG A 400 17.40 20.16 -3.02
N THR A 401 17.51 18.87 -2.70
CA THR A 401 18.46 17.96 -3.34
C THR A 401 18.13 17.80 -4.82
N THR A 402 16.89 17.45 -5.16
CA THR A 402 16.49 17.20 -6.55
C THR A 402 16.60 18.44 -7.43
N VAL A 403 16.22 19.63 -6.95
CA VAL A 403 16.43 20.86 -7.74
C VAL A 403 17.91 21.10 -8.02
N ARG A 404 18.78 20.84 -7.04
CA ARG A 404 20.24 20.94 -7.23
C ARG A 404 20.71 19.88 -8.23
N ASP A 405 20.21 18.65 -8.13
CA ASP A 405 20.61 17.54 -8.99
C ASP A 405 20.20 17.81 -10.45
N VAL A 406 19.01 18.35 -10.69
CA VAL A 406 18.58 18.76 -12.04
C VAL A 406 19.48 19.87 -12.59
N GLN A 407 19.80 20.89 -11.79
CA GLN A 407 20.72 21.96 -12.20
C GLN A 407 22.12 21.45 -12.52
N LEU A 408 22.62 20.49 -11.74
CA LEU A 408 23.92 19.86 -11.96
C LEU A 408 23.90 18.93 -13.18
N ALA A 409 22.81 18.19 -13.40
CA ALA A 409 22.61 17.31 -14.55
C ALA A 409 22.63 18.11 -15.86
N ILE A 410 22.01 19.29 -15.92
CA ILE A 410 22.07 20.18 -17.09
C ILE A 410 23.52 20.60 -17.40
N LYS A 411 24.29 20.99 -16.38
CA LYS A 411 25.71 21.36 -16.54
C LYS A 411 26.57 20.17 -16.97
N ALA A 412 26.31 18.99 -16.39
CA ALA A 412 27.00 17.75 -16.75
C ALA A 412 26.71 17.33 -18.20
N LEU A 413 25.48 17.55 -18.68
CA LEU A 413 25.09 17.25 -20.05
C LEU A 413 25.89 18.08 -21.08
N ASP A 414 26.05 19.38 -20.84
CA ASP A 414 26.88 20.25 -21.71
C ASP A 414 28.36 19.84 -21.67
N ALA A 415 28.89 19.55 -20.47
CA ALA A 415 30.28 19.12 -20.30
C ALA A 415 30.58 17.78 -20.99
N THR A 416 29.74 16.76 -20.77
CA THR A 416 29.93 15.42 -21.34
C THR A 416 29.75 15.41 -22.86
N ARG A 417 28.83 16.21 -23.39
CA ARG A 417 28.68 16.41 -24.84
C ARG A 417 29.95 17.00 -25.46
N LYS A 418 30.56 18.00 -24.83
CA LYS A 418 31.83 18.59 -25.29
C LYS A 418 32.98 17.58 -25.21
N THR A 419 33.06 16.80 -24.14
CA THR A 419 34.07 15.74 -23.98
C THR A 419 33.93 14.66 -25.05
N SER A 420 32.73 14.15 -25.29
CA SER A 420 32.44 13.15 -26.32
C SER A 420 32.84 13.65 -27.73
N LEU A 421 32.47 14.88 -28.07
CA LEU A 421 32.86 15.51 -29.34
C LEU A 421 34.38 15.68 -29.48
N ALA A 422 35.05 16.13 -28.41
CA ALA A 422 36.50 16.31 -28.40
C ALA A 422 37.25 14.97 -28.53
N SER A 423 36.82 13.94 -27.78
CA SER A 423 37.38 12.59 -27.84
C SER A 423 37.14 11.92 -29.20
N SER A 424 35.99 12.18 -29.83
CA SER A 424 35.71 11.73 -31.21
C SER A 424 36.72 12.30 -32.21
N LYS A 425 36.95 13.61 -32.17
CA LYS A 425 37.93 14.28 -33.04
C LYS A 425 39.37 13.85 -32.75
N ALA A 426 39.71 13.61 -31.49
CA ALA A 426 41.03 13.10 -31.10
C ALA A 426 41.27 11.70 -31.66
N LEU A 427 40.25 10.81 -31.60
CA LEU A 427 40.31 9.49 -32.20
C LEU A 427 40.50 9.57 -33.72
N GLU A 428 39.75 10.42 -34.41
CA GLU A 428 39.89 10.62 -35.85
C GLU A 428 41.30 11.09 -36.22
N ALA A 429 41.86 12.05 -35.47
CA ALA A 429 43.21 12.54 -35.66
C ALA A 429 44.27 11.45 -35.44
N GLU A 430 44.14 10.62 -34.40
CA GLU A 430 45.10 9.54 -34.16
C GLU A 430 45.00 8.40 -35.16
N GLN A 431 43.78 8.06 -35.62
CA GLN A 431 43.61 7.11 -36.72
C GLN A 431 44.30 7.61 -38.01
N ALA A 432 44.17 8.90 -38.33
CA ALA A 432 44.84 9.50 -39.48
C ALA A 432 46.38 9.47 -39.34
N LYS A 433 46.92 9.81 -38.17
CA LYS A 433 48.38 9.73 -37.91
C LYS A 433 48.88 8.30 -37.97
N PHE A 434 48.13 7.33 -37.45
CA PHE A 434 48.50 5.91 -37.52
C PHE A 434 48.52 5.41 -38.97
N GLY A 435 47.53 5.80 -39.77
CA GLY A 435 47.52 5.53 -41.22
C GLY A 435 48.78 6.06 -41.93
N ALA A 436 49.25 7.24 -41.52
CA ALA A 436 50.49 7.86 -42.02
C ALA A 436 51.79 7.30 -41.40
N GLY A 437 51.72 6.36 -40.45
CA GLY A 437 52.88 5.81 -39.74
C GLY A 437 53.52 6.76 -38.72
N ARG A 438 52.76 7.76 -38.23
CA ARG A 438 53.20 8.78 -37.27
C ARG A 438 52.59 8.64 -35.87
N SER A 439 51.95 7.51 -35.60
CA SER A 439 51.31 7.19 -34.31
C SER A 439 51.57 5.72 -33.99
N THR A 440 51.51 5.35 -32.72
CA THR A 440 51.62 3.96 -32.27
C THR A 440 50.25 3.29 -32.16
N THR A 441 50.25 1.96 -32.10
CA THR A 441 49.05 1.16 -31.82
C THR A 441 48.44 1.52 -30.46
N LEU A 442 49.29 1.76 -29.45
CA LEU A 442 48.88 2.16 -28.11
C LEU A 442 48.14 3.51 -28.10
N ASP A 443 48.62 4.50 -28.87
CA ASP A 443 47.98 5.82 -28.95
C ASP A 443 46.56 5.72 -29.52
N VAL A 444 46.37 4.91 -30.58
CA VAL A 444 45.05 4.67 -31.18
C VAL A 444 44.14 3.94 -30.20
N LEU A 445 44.62 2.89 -29.52
CA LEU A 445 43.83 2.16 -28.51
C LEU A 445 43.41 3.05 -27.35
N THR A 446 44.31 3.94 -26.91
CA THR A 446 44.04 4.91 -25.85
C THR A 446 42.94 5.89 -26.31
N ALA A 447 43.05 6.42 -27.53
CA ALA A 447 42.04 7.31 -28.09
C ALA A 447 40.67 6.61 -28.30
N GLN A 448 40.67 5.34 -28.74
CA GLN A 448 39.45 4.53 -28.87
C GLN A 448 38.78 4.31 -27.51
N THR A 449 39.57 3.99 -26.49
CA THR A 449 39.07 3.82 -25.11
C THR A 449 38.49 5.12 -24.57
N ALA A 450 39.18 6.24 -24.73
CA ALA A 450 38.72 7.54 -24.29
C ALA A 450 37.40 7.95 -24.97
N TYR A 451 37.27 7.73 -26.28
CA TYR A 451 36.02 8.02 -26.99
C TYR A 451 34.87 7.10 -26.57
N ALA A 452 35.09 5.79 -26.46
CA ALA A 452 34.06 4.85 -26.02
C ALA A 452 33.55 5.18 -24.60
N GLN A 453 34.47 5.53 -23.69
CA GLN A 453 34.12 5.96 -22.33
C GLN A 453 33.35 7.30 -22.35
N ALA A 454 33.81 8.29 -23.12
CA ALA A 454 33.14 9.58 -23.22
C ALA A 454 31.72 9.47 -23.81
N LEU A 455 31.52 8.61 -24.83
CA LEU A 455 30.22 8.38 -25.45
C LEU A 455 29.26 7.64 -24.51
N SER A 456 29.74 6.60 -23.81
CA SER A 456 28.96 5.91 -22.77
C SER A 456 28.56 6.87 -21.65
N GLN A 457 29.49 7.72 -21.18
CA GLN A 457 29.23 8.73 -20.16
C GLN A 457 28.23 9.79 -20.61
N GLU A 458 28.26 10.22 -21.88
CA GLU A 458 27.27 11.13 -22.44
C GLU A 458 25.86 10.51 -22.42
N ASN A 459 25.73 9.25 -22.86
CA ASN A 459 24.46 8.53 -22.85
C ASN A 459 23.92 8.33 -21.42
N GLN A 460 24.80 7.94 -20.48
CA GLN A 460 24.43 7.85 -19.06
C GLN A 460 23.96 9.19 -18.51
N THR A 461 24.60 10.30 -18.90
CA THR A 461 24.25 11.63 -18.41
C THR A 461 22.90 12.10 -18.94
N LYS A 462 22.54 11.78 -20.19
CA LYS A 462 21.20 12.00 -20.75
C LYS A 462 20.12 11.26 -19.94
N VAL A 463 20.36 9.99 -19.64
CA VAL A 463 19.45 9.18 -18.82
C VAL A 463 19.39 9.66 -17.38
N ASN A 464 20.52 10.04 -16.78
CA ASN A 464 20.55 10.63 -15.44
C ASN A 464 19.71 11.91 -15.37
N TYR A 465 19.79 12.78 -16.38
CA TYR A 465 18.94 13.97 -16.45
C TYR A 465 17.45 13.59 -16.47
N ALA A 466 17.04 12.66 -17.32
CA ALA A 466 15.67 12.17 -17.36
C ALA A 466 15.22 11.54 -16.02
N ASN A 467 16.11 10.79 -15.35
CA ASN A 467 15.86 10.25 -14.01
C ASN A 467 15.68 11.36 -12.96
N THR A 468 16.47 12.44 -13.01
CA THR A 468 16.28 13.59 -12.10
C THR A 468 14.96 14.33 -12.35
N LEU A 469 14.46 14.34 -13.59
CA LEU A 469 13.13 14.89 -13.91
C LEU A 469 12.01 13.98 -13.39
N ALA A 470 12.14 12.66 -13.53
CA ALA A 470 11.20 11.70 -12.93
C ALA A 470 11.16 11.84 -11.39
N GLU A 471 12.31 12.07 -10.76
CA GLU A 471 12.40 12.35 -9.33
C GLU A 471 11.76 13.69 -8.94
N LEU A 472 11.86 14.70 -9.81
CA LEU A 472 11.19 15.98 -9.60
C LEU A 472 9.67 15.81 -9.61
N ASP A 473 9.14 15.06 -10.57
CA ASP A 473 7.71 14.71 -10.62
C ASP A 473 7.28 13.98 -9.34
N ARG A 474 8.08 12.99 -8.89
CA ARG A 474 7.86 12.25 -7.64
C ARG A 474 7.78 13.18 -6.44
N ILE A 475 8.68 14.16 -6.36
CA ILE A 475 8.71 15.12 -5.24
C ILE A 475 7.50 16.04 -5.26
N GLN A 476 7.01 16.42 -6.42
CA GLN A 476 5.81 17.24 -6.54
C GLN A 476 4.51 16.43 -6.38
N GLY A 477 4.60 15.09 -6.35
CA GLY A 477 3.44 14.19 -6.27
C GLY A 477 2.63 14.17 -7.57
N LEU A 478 3.29 14.42 -8.71
CA LEU A 478 2.66 14.49 -10.02
C LEU A 478 2.79 13.15 -10.75
N ILE A 479 1.69 12.68 -11.34
CA ILE A 479 1.70 11.55 -12.29
C ILE A 479 1.69 12.15 -13.68
N THR A 480 2.87 12.29 -14.29
CA THR A 480 3.01 12.78 -15.66
C THR A 480 3.31 11.62 -16.60
N PHE A 481 2.60 11.58 -17.72
CA PHE A 481 2.66 10.51 -18.72
C PHE A 481 3.54 10.85 -19.93
N ALA A 482 4.06 12.08 -20.01
CA ALA A 482 4.77 12.57 -21.18
C ALA A 482 6.30 12.40 -21.02
N SER A 483 6.97 11.96 -22.10
CA SER A 483 8.30 12.49 -22.39
C SER A 483 8.08 13.94 -22.80
N SER A 484 8.69 14.91 -22.12
CA SER A 484 8.56 16.33 -22.48
C SER A 484 8.91 16.47 -23.96
N ARG A 485 7.92 16.88 -24.77
CA ARG A 485 8.06 17.14 -26.20
C ARG A 485 8.76 18.46 -26.46
#